data_AF-A0A1Q9VMQ3-F1
#
_entry.id   AF-A0A1Q9VMQ3-F1
#
_cell.length_a   1.000
_cell.length_b   1.000
_cell.length_c   1.000
_cell.angle_alpha   90.00
_cell.angle_beta   90.00
_cell.angle_gamma   90.00
#
_symmetry.space_group_name_H-M   'P 1'
#
loop_
_entity.id
_entity.type
_entity.pdbx_description
1 polymer ?
#
loop_
_entity_poly.entity_id
_entity_poly.type
_entity_poly.pdbx_seq_one_letter_code
_entity_poly.pdbx_strand_id
1 'polypeptide(L)'
;MFGLESVLEWTPAYRKVFDVIELEMQIRVGRFLVLLTHIPAPDRVEDPYLTPALARWSARGGTTTRDGFDCTVHGHTHSSMPVRPKNVNVSLEATDLKPVSPEQLQELVTRAVKWKH
;
A
#
# COMPACT_ATOMS: atom_id res chain seq x y z
N MET A 1 -17.98 -10.39 4.47
CA MET A 1 -17.74 -11.82 4.78
C MET A 1 -16.25 -12.09 4.59
N PHE A 2 -15.55 -12.60 5.61
CA PHE A 2 -14.12 -12.91 5.55
C PHE A 2 -13.91 -14.40 5.83
N GLY A 3 -12.95 -15.05 5.17
CA GLY A 3 -12.65 -16.47 5.37
C GLY A 3 -12.57 -17.28 4.06
N LEU A 4 -12.38 -18.58 4.17
CA LEU A 4 -12.20 -19.49 3.02
C LEU A 4 -13.36 -19.43 2.02
N GLU A 5 -14.59 -19.31 2.50
CA GLU A 5 -15.78 -19.21 1.65
C GLU A 5 -15.74 -17.96 0.75
N SER A 6 -15.37 -16.81 1.32
CA SER A 6 -15.17 -15.56 0.57
C SER A 6 -14.03 -15.69 -0.44
N VAL A 7 -12.93 -16.36 -0.07
CA VAL A 7 -11.84 -16.64 -1.02
C VAL A 7 -12.33 -17.50 -2.18
N LEU A 8 -13.08 -18.58 -1.91
CA LEU A 8 -13.60 -19.48 -2.93
C LEU A 8 -14.62 -18.80 -3.85
N GLU A 9 -15.47 -17.93 -3.30
CA GLU A 9 -16.46 -17.15 -4.05
C GLU A 9 -15.77 -16.15 -5.00
N TRP A 10 -14.84 -15.35 -4.49
CA TRP A 10 -14.33 -14.18 -5.21
C TRP A 10 -13.10 -14.47 -6.07
N THR A 11 -12.28 -15.47 -5.72
CA THR A 11 -11.05 -15.79 -6.48
C THR A 11 -11.32 -16.07 -7.98
N PRO A 12 -12.35 -16.86 -8.37
CA PRO A 12 -12.66 -17.07 -9.77
C PRO A 12 -13.05 -15.78 -10.51
N ALA A 13 -13.73 -14.85 -9.84
CA ALA A 13 -14.10 -13.56 -10.43
C ALA A 13 -12.86 -12.66 -10.60
N TYR A 14 -12.01 -12.56 -9.58
CA TYR A 14 -10.79 -11.76 -9.65
C TYR A 14 -9.84 -12.25 -10.75
N ARG A 15 -9.69 -13.57 -10.92
CA ARG A 15 -8.85 -14.16 -11.99
C ARG A 15 -9.34 -13.89 -13.42
N LYS A 16 -10.57 -13.37 -13.61
CA LYS A 16 -11.05 -12.93 -14.93
C LYS A 16 -10.57 -11.52 -15.30
N VAL A 17 -10.10 -10.75 -14.33
CA VAL A 17 -9.76 -9.32 -14.50
C VAL A 17 -8.30 -9.05 -14.17
N PHE A 18 -7.72 -9.79 -13.23
CA PHE A 18 -6.34 -9.63 -12.78
C PHE A 18 -5.48 -10.82 -13.24
N ASP A 19 -4.37 -10.51 -13.90
CA ASP A 19 -3.34 -11.49 -14.25
C ASP A 19 -2.60 -12.01 -13.01
N VAL A 20 -2.50 -11.17 -11.96
CA VAL A 20 -1.74 -11.44 -10.74
C VAL A 20 -2.54 -10.94 -9.53
N ILE A 21 -2.63 -11.77 -8.49
CA ILE A 21 -3.30 -11.44 -7.22
C ILE A 21 -2.33 -11.79 -6.10
N GLU A 22 -1.82 -10.77 -5.42
CA GLU A 22 -0.84 -10.91 -4.35
C GLU A 22 -1.30 -10.16 -3.11
N LEU A 23 -0.93 -10.66 -1.93
CA LEU A 23 -1.14 -9.96 -0.67
C LEU A 23 -0.14 -8.81 -0.50
N GLU A 24 1.10 -9.06 -0.92
CA GLU A 24 2.21 -8.12 -0.86
C GLU A 24 3.09 -8.34 -2.10
N MET A 25 3.62 -7.25 -2.67
CA MET A 25 4.51 -7.32 -3.82
C MET A 25 5.67 -6.35 -3.66
N GLN A 26 6.88 -6.86 -3.86
CA GLN A 26 8.08 -6.05 -3.87
C GLN A 26 8.40 -5.58 -5.29
N ILE A 27 8.64 -4.28 -5.44
CA ILE A 27 9.07 -3.68 -6.72
C ILE A 27 10.24 -2.72 -6.53
N ARG A 28 10.88 -2.35 -7.64
CA ARG A 28 11.80 -1.21 -7.69
C ARG A 28 11.13 -0.03 -8.40
N VAL A 29 11.19 1.13 -7.77
CA VAL A 29 10.76 2.40 -8.35
C VAL A 29 11.96 3.33 -8.40
N GLY A 30 12.55 3.47 -9.59
CA GLY A 30 13.88 4.04 -9.75
C GLY A 30 14.91 3.28 -8.90
N ARG A 31 15.53 3.96 -7.93
CA ARG A 31 16.50 3.36 -7.02
C ARG A 31 15.91 2.77 -5.74
N PHE A 32 14.63 3.03 -5.45
CA PHE A 32 14.01 2.69 -4.18
C PHE A 32 13.41 1.29 -4.20
N LEU A 33 13.58 0.56 -3.09
CA LEU A 33 12.88 -0.69 -2.83
C LEU A 33 11.51 -0.39 -2.22
N VAL A 34 10.44 -0.80 -2.90
CA VAL A 34 9.07 -0.43 -2.53
C VAL A 34 8.24 -1.68 -2.28
N LEU A 35 7.48 -1.66 -1.18
CA LEU A 35 6.47 -2.67 -0.87
C LEU A 35 5.09 -2.15 -1.30
N LEU A 36 4.43 -2.89 -2.19
CA LEU A 36 3.01 -2.74 -2.48
C LEU A 36 2.23 -3.65 -1.53
N THR A 37 1.34 -3.08 -0.73
CA THR A 37 0.44 -3.82 0.16
C THR A 37 -0.83 -3.01 0.37
N HIS A 38 -1.95 -3.63 0.70
CA HIS A 38 -3.18 -2.86 0.91
C HIS A 38 -3.10 -1.97 2.16
N ILE A 39 -2.49 -2.48 3.25
CA ILE A 39 -2.48 -1.86 4.58
C ILE A 39 -1.23 -0.99 4.77
N PRO A 40 -1.35 0.26 5.29
CA PRO A 40 -0.21 1.15 5.48
C PRO A 40 0.81 0.65 6.51
N ALA A 41 2.01 1.25 6.49
CA ALA A 41 2.97 1.08 7.58
C ALA A 41 2.53 1.91 8.80
N PRO A 42 2.42 1.30 10.00
CA PRO A 42 1.68 1.87 11.13
C PRO A 42 2.36 3.10 11.78
N ASP A 43 3.69 3.18 11.79
CA ASP A 43 4.41 4.18 12.58
C ASP A 43 4.20 5.65 12.14
N ARG A 44 3.67 5.86 10.94
CA ARG A 44 3.59 7.20 10.30
C ARG A 44 2.25 7.51 9.66
N VAL A 45 1.30 6.59 9.73
CA VAL A 45 -0.01 6.70 9.08
C VAL A 45 -1.07 6.37 10.11
N GLU A 46 -1.88 7.36 10.44
CA GLU A 46 -3.11 7.11 11.19
C GLU A 46 -4.11 6.42 10.28
N ASP A 47 -4.60 5.27 10.73
CA ASP A 47 -5.51 4.42 9.98
C ASP A 47 -6.74 4.14 10.85
N PRO A 48 -7.85 4.90 10.63
CA PRO A 48 -9.05 4.76 11.47
C PRO A 48 -9.77 3.43 11.25
N TYR A 49 -9.39 2.65 10.23
CA TYR A 49 -10.00 1.36 9.90
C TYR A 49 -9.13 0.17 10.33
N LEU A 50 -7.93 0.42 10.86
CA LEU A 50 -7.03 -0.63 11.32
C LEU A 50 -7.58 -1.32 12.56
N THR A 51 -8.04 -2.55 12.39
CA THR A 51 -8.43 -3.42 13.50
C THR A 51 -7.23 -4.26 13.99
N PRO A 52 -7.23 -4.77 15.24
CA PRO A 52 -6.20 -5.69 15.70
C PRO A 52 -6.05 -6.94 14.80
N ALA A 53 -7.15 -7.38 14.19
CA ALA A 53 -7.13 -8.46 13.23
C ALA A 53 -6.38 -8.07 11.94
N LEU A 54 -6.53 -6.83 11.46
CA LEU A 54 -5.82 -6.31 10.28
C LEU A 54 -4.38 -5.94 10.57
N ALA A 55 -4.05 -5.57 11.82
CA ALA A 55 -2.68 -5.24 12.23
C ALA A 55 -1.67 -6.39 12.08
N ARG A 56 -2.12 -7.65 11.90
CA ARG A 56 -1.22 -8.77 11.54
C ARG A 56 -0.79 -8.76 10.06
N TRP A 57 -1.52 -7.99 9.24
CA TRP A 57 -1.37 -7.81 7.80
C TRP A 57 -0.94 -6.39 7.44
N SER A 58 -1.07 -5.40 8.34
CA SER A 58 -0.22 -4.20 8.25
C SER A 58 1.18 -4.72 8.14
N ALA A 59 1.85 -4.34 7.06
CA ALA A 59 3.12 -4.92 6.68
C ALA A 59 3.91 -5.20 7.97
N ARG A 60 4.22 -6.46 8.26
CA ARG A 60 5.21 -6.82 9.31
C ARG A 60 6.63 -6.38 8.90
N GLY A 61 6.66 -5.41 7.99
CA GLY A 61 7.50 -5.08 6.87
C GLY A 61 7.44 -3.55 6.64
N GLY A 62 6.96 -2.82 7.66
CA GLY A 62 6.92 -1.37 7.64
C GLY A 62 8.34 -0.85 7.44
N THR A 63 8.46 0.37 6.95
CA THR A 63 9.74 1.05 6.66
C THR A 63 10.58 1.40 7.90
N THR A 64 10.45 0.60 8.96
CA THR A 64 11.46 0.39 9.97
C THR A 64 12.72 -0.14 9.30
N THR A 65 13.88 0.19 9.83
CA THR A 65 15.18 -0.25 9.31
C THR A 65 15.37 -1.78 9.31
N ARG A 66 14.44 -2.56 9.90
CA ARG A 66 14.50 -4.02 9.98
C ARG A 66 14.08 -4.75 8.70
N ASP A 67 13.21 -4.16 7.90
CA ASP A 67 12.55 -4.87 6.79
C ASP A 67 13.10 -4.50 5.41
N GLY A 68 13.95 -3.46 5.35
CA GLY A 68 14.76 -3.14 4.16
C GLY A 68 14.07 -2.35 3.06
N PHE A 69 12.77 -2.01 3.19
CA PHE A 69 12.05 -1.18 2.22
C PHE A 69 12.25 0.32 2.46
N ASP A 70 12.41 1.07 1.38
CA ASP A 70 12.50 2.53 1.42
C ASP A 70 11.11 3.17 1.59
N CYS A 71 10.08 2.57 1.00
CA CYS A 71 8.70 3.09 0.97
C CYS A 71 7.65 1.98 0.93
N THR A 72 6.49 2.25 1.51
CA THR A 72 5.26 1.45 1.33
C THR A 72 4.27 2.20 0.46
N VAL A 73 3.61 1.51 -0.47
CA VAL A 73 2.48 2.02 -1.26
C VAL A 73 1.23 1.25 -0.85
N HIS A 74 0.17 1.98 -0.47
CA HIS A 74 -1.04 1.40 0.12
C HIS A 74 -2.32 2.10 -0.32
N GLY A 75 -3.49 1.54 0.02
CA GLY A 75 -4.79 2.12 -0.35
C GLY A 75 -5.87 2.09 0.73
N HIS A 76 -5.57 1.59 1.93
CA HIS A 76 -6.59 1.29 2.95
C HIS A 76 -7.16 2.48 3.72
N THR A 77 -6.45 3.60 3.83
CA THR A 77 -6.76 4.62 4.86
C THR A 77 -7.97 5.49 4.56
N HIS A 78 -8.49 5.46 3.32
CA HIS A 78 -9.50 6.41 2.81
C HIS A 78 -9.18 7.89 3.07
N SER A 79 -7.90 8.21 3.24
CA SER A 79 -7.43 9.58 3.47
C SER A 79 -7.18 10.27 2.13
N SER A 80 -7.48 11.56 2.04
CA SER A 80 -7.08 12.39 0.90
C SER A 80 -5.59 12.76 0.89
N MET A 81 -4.82 12.36 1.92
CA MET A 81 -3.38 12.63 2.01
C MET A 81 -2.59 11.62 1.17
N PRO A 82 -1.96 12.03 0.05
CA PRO A 82 -1.31 11.08 -0.87
C PRO A 82 0.09 10.65 -0.40
N VAL A 83 0.76 11.47 0.41
CA VAL A 83 2.14 11.20 0.83
C VAL A 83 2.27 11.48 2.32
N ARG A 84 2.89 10.53 3.03
CA ARG A 84 3.40 10.67 4.39
C ARG A 84 4.85 10.16 4.41
N PRO A 85 5.64 10.41 5.47
CA PRO A 85 6.99 9.87 5.56
C PRO A 85 7.00 8.36 5.27
N LYS A 86 7.73 7.98 4.22
CA LYS A 86 7.89 6.60 3.73
C LYS A 86 6.59 5.85 3.38
N ASN A 87 5.48 6.55 3.19
CA ASN A 87 4.19 5.99 2.80
C ASN A 87 3.58 6.78 1.66
N VAL A 88 3.14 6.07 0.63
CA VAL A 88 2.37 6.60 -0.49
C VAL A 88 0.98 5.99 -0.43
N ASN A 89 -0.03 6.84 -0.36
CA ASN A 89 -1.43 6.44 -0.41
C ASN A 89 -1.96 6.60 -1.84
N VAL A 90 -2.44 5.50 -2.40
CA VAL A 90 -3.07 5.43 -3.73
C VAL A 90 -4.56 5.09 -3.62
N SER A 91 -5.18 5.33 -2.46
CA SER A 91 -6.64 5.23 -2.32
C SER A 91 -7.34 6.20 -3.29
N LEU A 92 -8.60 5.91 -3.59
CA LEU A 92 -9.40 6.70 -4.52
C LEU A 92 -9.52 8.16 -4.08
N GLU A 93 -9.58 8.41 -2.78
CA GLU A 93 -9.66 9.73 -2.14
C GLU A 93 -8.33 10.51 -2.27
N ALA A 94 -7.19 9.83 -2.22
CA ALA A 94 -5.88 10.45 -2.40
C ALA A 94 -5.55 10.76 -3.87
N THR A 95 -6.23 10.09 -4.80
CA THR A 95 -5.91 10.10 -6.23
C THR A 95 -6.97 10.78 -7.09
N ASP A 96 -8.03 11.35 -6.49
CA ASP A 96 -9.14 11.97 -7.22
C ASP A 96 -9.75 10.98 -8.24
N LEU A 97 -9.96 9.73 -7.80
CA LEU A 97 -10.50 8.61 -8.58
C LEU A 97 -9.68 8.26 -9.85
N LYS A 98 -8.42 8.70 -9.93
CA LYS A 98 -7.55 8.44 -11.09
C LYS A 98 -6.50 7.38 -10.76
N PRO A 99 -6.15 6.51 -11.73
CA PRO A 99 -5.01 5.62 -11.56
C PRO A 99 -3.71 6.42 -11.45
N VAL A 100 -2.74 5.88 -10.71
CA VAL A 100 -1.40 6.45 -10.60
C VAL A 100 -0.50 5.83 -11.66
N SER A 101 0.05 6.65 -12.55
CA SER A 101 1.02 6.19 -13.55
C SER A 101 2.37 5.83 -12.91
N PRO A 102 3.23 5.05 -13.61
CA PRO A 102 4.58 4.76 -13.12
C PRO A 102 5.41 6.01 -12.80
N GLU A 103 5.30 7.07 -13.61
CA GLU A 103 6.03 8.33 -13.43
C GLU A 103 5.53 9.07 -12.18
N GLN A 104 4.21 9.13 -12.01
CA GLN A 104 3.58 9.71 -10.81
C GLN A 104 3.97 8.92 -9.56
N LEU A 105 3.98 7.59 -9.64
CA LEU A 105 4.41 6.74 -8.54
C LEU A 105 5.87 7.04 -8.15
N GLN A 106 6.76 7.20 -9.13
CA GLN A 106 8.15 7.56 -8.87
C GLN A 106 8.29 8.92 -8.19
N GLU A 107 7.48 9.92 -8.58
CA GLU A 107 7.45 11.22 -7.91
C GLU A 107 6.99 11.08 -6.45
N LEU A 108 5.88 10.38 -6.22
CA LEU A 108 5.29 10.18 -4.89
C LEU A 108 6.25 9.43 -3.96
N VAL A 109 6.86 8.34 -4.43
CA VAL A 109 7.85 7.58 -3.67
C VAL A 109 9.07 8.45 -3.34
N THR A 110 9.56 9.23 -4.31
CA THR A 110 10.70 10.13 -4.08
C THR A 110 10.39 11.15 -2.99
N ARG A 111 9.18 11.72 -2.99
CA ARG A 111 8.70 12.66 -1.98
C ARG A 111 8.54 12.00 -0.61
N ALA A 112 7.97 10.79 -0.56
CA ALA A 112 7.79 10.03 0.68
C ALA A 112 9.12 9.71 1.37
N VAL A 113 10.14 9.31 0.59
CA VAL A 113 11.46 8.93 1.10
C VAL A 113 12.29 10.16 1.48
N LYS A 114 12.21 11.24 0.71
CA LYS A 114 12.96 12.50 0.97
C LYS A 114 12.20 13.48 1.86
N TRP A 115 11.17 13.02 2.57
CA TRP A 115 10.32 13.89 3.38
C TRP A 115 11.16 14.73 4.35
N LYS A 116 11.03 16.06 4.26
CA LYS A 116 11.62 17.00 5.21
C LYS A 116 10.49 17.57 6.06
N HIS A 117 10.69 17.55 7.38
CA HIS A 117 9.76 18.12 8.36
C HIS A 117 9.63 19.63 8.20
#